data_AF-A0A9W6T8V3-F1
#
_entry.id   AF-A0A9W6T8V3-F1
#
_cell.length_a   1.000
_cell.length_b   1.000
_cell.length_c   1.000
_cell.angle_alpha   90.00
_cell.angle_beta   90.00
_cell.angle_gamma   90.00
#
_symmetry.space_group_name_H-M   'P 1'
#
loop_
_entity.id
_entity.type
_entity.pdbx_description
1 polymer ?
#
loop_
_entity_poly.entity_id
_entity_poly.type
_entity_poly.pdbx_seq_one_letter_code
_entity_poly.pdbx_strand_id
1 'polypeptide(L)' 'MSSTTPDLYIATYSQVDVYESEINDIPLMRRCSDDWVNATQILKIAGFGKAQRTRILEKEVHPNIHQKIQGGYGRFQEKN' A
#
# COMPACT_ATOMS: atom_id res chain seq x y z
N MET A 1 -27.11 1.92 -4.50
CA MET A 1 -25.73 2.09 -4.00
C MET A 1 -24.93 2.66 -5.15
N SER A 2 -24.41 3.89 -5.03
CA SER A 2 -23.60 4.48 -6.11
C SER A 2 -22.33 3.67 -6.26
N SER A 3 -22.23 2.90 -7.35
CA SER A 3 -20.99 2.27 -7.78
C SER A 3 -20.07 3.36 -8.34
N THR A 4 -19.52 4.19 -7.45
CA THR A 4 -18.44 5.09 -7.84
C THR A 4 -17.24 4.20 -8.07
N THR A 5 -16.90 3.95 -9.34
CA THR A 5 -15.61 3.37 -9.68
C THR A 5 -14.53 4.17 -8.96
N PRO A 6 -13.62 3.53 -8.20
CA PRO A 6 -12.58 4.25 -7.50
C PRO A 6 -11.79 5.11 -8.49
N ASP A 7 -11.60 6.38 -8.17
CA ASP A 7 -10.77 7.25 -8.99
C ASP A 7 -9.35 6.68 -9.02
N LEU A 8 -8.80 6.50 -10.21
CA LEU A 8 -7.47 5.97 -10.46
C LEU A 8 -6.62 7.06 -11.10
N TYR A 9 -5.51 7.39 -10.45
CA TYR A 9 -4.60 8.43 -10.91
C TYR A 9 -3.15 7.93 -10.89
N ILE A 10 -2.28 8.62 -11.64
CA ILE A 10 -0.83 8.42 -11.59
C ILE A 10 -0.26 9.49 -10.66
N ALA A 11 0.57 9.08 -9.72
CA ALA A 11 1.30 9.96 -8.81
C ALA A 11 2.76 9.53 -8.71
N THR A 12 3.65 10.48 -8.42
CA THR A 12 5.09 10.20 -8.26
C THR A 12 5.51 10.43 -6.81
N TYR A 13 6.02 9.39 -6.15
CA TYR A 13 6.56 9.45 -4.79
C TYR A 13 8.02 9.06 -4.79
N SER A 14 8.91 9.96 -4.34
CA SER A 14 10.34 9.68 -4.27
C SER A 14 10.92 9.13 -5.59
N GLN A 15 10.52 9.74 -6.72
CA GLN A 15 10.89 9.33 -8.09
C GLN A 15 10.34 7.96 -8.52
N VAL A 16 9.36 7.41 -7.81
CA VAL A 16 8.64 6.18 -8.17
C VAL A 16 7.22 6.55 -8.59
N ASP A 17 6.89 6.26 -9.84
CA ASP A 17 5.52 6.41 -10.35
C ASP A 17 4.65 5.25 -9.87
N VAL A 18 3.46 5.59 -9.37
CA VAL A 18 2.45 4.65 -8.91
C VAL A 18 1.09 4.95 -9.53
N TYR A 19 0.34 3.90 -9.83
CA TYR A 19 -1.11 3.97 -9.87
C TYR A 19 -1.61 4.05 -8.44
N GLU A 20 -2.36 5.09 -8.13
CA GLU A 20 -2.96 5.30 -6.83
C GLU A 20 -4.48 5.41 -6.95
N SER A 21 -5.16 4.80 -5.99
CA SER A 21 -6.59 4.90 -5.80
C SER A 21 -6.92 4.90 -4.32
N GLU A 22 -8.08 5.43 -3.95
CA GLU A 22 -8.52 5.49 -2.56
C GLU A 22 -9.70 4.55 -2.34
N ILE A 23 -9.59 3.68 -1.33
CA ILE A 23 -10.62 2.71 -0.94
C ILE A 23 -10.90 2.92 0.53
N ASN A 24 -12.13 3.36 0.86
CA ASN A 24 -12.53 3.70 2.24
C ASN A 24 -11.55 4.67 2.91
N ASP A 25 -11.20 5.77 2.23
CA ASP A 25 -10.25 6.79 2.69
C ASP A 25 -8.81 6.27 2.94
N ILE A 26 -8.49 5.08 2.43
CA ILE A 26 -7.16 4.46 2.54
C ILE A 26 -6.54 4.39 1.13
N PRO A 27 -5.34 4.97 0.93
CA PRO A 27 -4.68 4.89 -0.36
C PRO A 27 -4.21 3.46 -0.63
N LEU A 28 -4.34 3.03 -1.88
CA LEU A 28 -3.77 1.82 -2.45
C LEU A 28 -2.85 2.20 -3.61
N MET A 29 -1.60 1.77 -3.54
CA MET A 29 -0.57 2.09 -4.52
C MET A 29 -0.03 0.83 -5.18
N ARG A 30 0.11 0.89 -6.51
CA ARG A 30 0.82 -0.09 -7.33
C ARG A 30 1.88 0.62 -8.16
N ARG A 31 3.14 0.19 -8.09
CA ARG A 31 4.22 0.75 -8.92
C ARG A 31 3.96 0.52 -10.39
N CYS A 32 4.20 1.54 -11.20
CA CYS A 32 4.00 1.46 -12.65
C CYS A 32 5.09 0.61 -13.34
N SER A 33 6.29 0.55 -12.78
CA SER A 33 7.46 -0.08 -13.41
C SER A 33 7.46 -1.60 -13.37
N ASP A 34 6.85 -2.20 -12.34
CA ASP A 34 6.95 -3.63 -12.05
C ASP A 34 5.72 -4.22 -11.35
N ASP A 35 4.64 -3.45 -11.26
CA ASP A 35 3.35 -3.86 -10.69
C ASP A 35 3.38 -4.28 -9.21
N TRP A 36 4.42 -3.92 -8.47
CA TRP A 36 4.46 -4.17 -7.02
C TRP A 36 3.41 -3.38 -6.27
N VAL A 37 2.73 -4.03 -5.32
CA VAL A 37 1.65 -3.43 -4.53
C VAL A 37 2.07 -3.24 -3.08
N ASN A 38 1.59 -2.18 -2.44
CA ASN A 38 1.82 -1.93 -1.03
C ASN A 38 0.98 -2.88 -0.15
N ALA A 39 1.59 -3.97 0.32
CA ALA A 39 0.94 -4.99 1.16
C ALA A 39 0.31 -4.39 2.44
N THR A 40 0.94 -3.38 3.02
CA THR A 40 0.47 -2.74 4.24
C THR A 40 -0.84 -1.98 4.03
N GLN A 41 -0.99 -1.31 2.88
CA GLN A 41 -2.23 -0.64 2.49
C GLN A 41 -3.36 -1.65 2.26
N ILE A 42 -3.08 -2.78 1.60
CA ILE A 42 -4.06 -3.88 1.45
C ILE A 42 -4.56 -4.34 2.83
N LEU A 43 -3.65 -4.58 3.77
CA LEU A 43 -4.03 -5.04 5.11
C LEU A 43 -4.82 -3.99 5.90
N LYS A 44 -4.56 -2.69 5.68
CA LYS A 44 -5.38 -1.60 6.24
C LYS A 44 -6.79 -1.60 5.66
N ILE A 45 -6.91 -1.73 4.33
CA ILE A 45 -8.19 -1.79 3.63
C ILE A 45 -9.01 -3.00 4.12
N ALA A 46 -8.35 -4.11 4.41
CA ALA A 46 -8.97 -5.30 5.01
C ALA A 46 -9.36 -5.15 6.50
N GLY A 47 -9.09 -4.00 7.13
CA GLY A 47 -9.51 -3.71 8.50
C GLY A 47 -8.60 -4.26 9.60
N PHE A 48 -7.40 -4.76 9.28
CA PHE A 48 -6.48 -5.29 10.29
C PHE A 48 -5.85 -4.15 11.11
N GLY A 49 -5.85 -4.29 12.43
CA GLY A 49 -5.19 -3.36 13.35
C GLY A 49 -3.66 -3.45 13.27
N LYS A 50 -2.96 -2.44 13.81
CA LYS A 50 -1.48 -2.30 13.70
C LYS A 50 -0.74 -3.59 14.08
N ALA A 51 -1.00 -4.15 15.26
CA ALA A 51 -0.33 -5.35 15.75
C ALA A 51 -0.60 -6.59 14.87
N GLN A 52 -1.81 -6.72 14.31
CA GLN A 52 -2.16 -7.81 13.41
C GLN A 52 -1.42 -7.67 12.08
N ARG A 53 -1.38 -6.46 11.50
CA ARG A 53 -0.62 -6.21 10.27
C ARG A 53 0.86 -6.52 10.43
N THR A 54 1.48 -6.07 11.52
CA THR A 54 2.89 -6.40 11.84
C THR A 54 3.11 -7.91 11.87
N ARG A 55 2.24 -8.66 12.56
CA ARG A 55 2.34 -10.11 12.64
C ARG A 55 2.18 -10.80 11.27
N ILE A 56 1.24 -10.35 10.43
CA ILE A 56 1.03 -10.90 9.09
C ILE A 56 2.23 -10.59 8.19
N LEU A 57 2.71 -9.34 8.19
CA LEU A 57 3.88 -8.95 7.41
C LEU A 57 5.10 -9.79 7.78
N GLU A 58 5.37 -9.97 9.08
CA GLU A 58 6.52 -10.74 9.57
C GLU A 58 6.43 -12.24 9.26
N LYS A 59 5.24 -12.83 9.35
CA LYS A 59 5.06 -14.28 9.22
C LYS A 59 4.77 -14.75 7.81
N GLU A 60 4.12 -13.93 6.99
CA GLU A 60 3.56 -14.36 5.70
C GLU A 60 4.16 -13.58 4.51
N VAL A 61 4.54 -12.32 4.70
CA VAL A 61 5.06 -11.48 3.60
C VAL A 61 6.58 -11.47 3.56
N HIS A 62 7.25 -11.16 4.67
CA HIS A 62 8.71 -11.05 4.74
C HIS A 62 9.48 -12.34 4.37
N PRO A 63 8.97 -13.56 4.61
CA PRO A 63 9.67 -14.77 4.17
C PRO A 63 9.67 -14.97 2.64
N ASN A 64 8.80 -14.26 1.91
CA ASN A 64 8.64 -14.34 0.47
C ASN A 64 9.30 -13.15 -0.23
N ILE A 65 9.18 -13.07 -1.56
CA ILE A 65 9.68 -11.94 -2.36
C ILE A 65 8.95 -10.67 -1.93
N HIS A 66 9.69 -9.76 -1.31
CA HIS A 66 9.19 -8.48 -0.85
C HIS A 66 10.33 -7.46 -0.79
N GLN A 67 9.98 -6.20 -0.60
CA GLN A 67 10.91 -5.08 -0.50
C GLN A 67 10.38 -4.21 0.61
N LYS A 68 11.15 -4.15 1.69
CA LYS A 68 10.86 -3.26 2.79
C LYS A 68 11.34 -1.87 2.42
N ILE A 69 10.41 -0.94 2.18
CA ILE A 69 10.75 0.47 1.98
C ILE A 69 10.79 1.16 3.35
N GLN A 70 11.95 1.67 3.75
CA GLN A 70 12.14 2.41 5.01
C GLN A 70 12.64 3.84 4.74
N GLY A 71 11.94 4.85 5.27
CA GLY A 71 12.22 6.29 5.08
C GLY A 71 11.63 6.90 3.80
N GLY A 72 10.78 7.94 3.90
CA GLY A 72 10.12 8.63 2.76
C GLY A 72 8.85 9.40 3.15
N TYR A 73 8.12 9.93 2.16
CA TYR A 73 6.88 10.71 2.38
C TYR A 73 5.77 9.81 2.95
N GLY A 74 5.12 10.24 4.04
CA GLY A 74 4.29 9.39 4.91
C GLY A 74 3.04 8.74 4.30
N ARG A 75 2.67 9.07 3.04
CA ARG A 75 1.62 8.37 2.27
C ARG A 75 2.15 7.11 1.57
N PHE A 76 3.42 7.13 1.16
CA PHE A 76 4.09 6.03 0.46
C PHE A 76 4.59 4.94 1.42
N GLN A 77 4.80 5.28 2.70
CA GLN A 77 5.33 4.38 3.71
C GLN A 77 4.59 4.52 5.04
N GLU A 78 4.20 3.40 5.62
CA GLU A 78 3.75 3.41 7.01
C GLU A 78 4.91 3.78 7.93
N LYS A 79 4.74 4.87 8.69
CA LYS A 79 5.54 5.12 9.90
C LYS A 79 5.25 3.99 10.90
N ASN A 80 6.34 3.43 11.42
CA ASN A 80 6.35 2.38 12.42
C ASN A 80 5.60 2.76 13.69
#